data_AF-A0A084A7D4-F1
#
_entry.id   AF-A0A084A7D4-F1
#
_cell.length_a   1.000
_cell.length_b   1.000
_cell.length_c   1.000
_cell.angle_alpha   90.00
_cell.angle_beta   90.00
_cell.angle_gamma   90.00
#
_symmetry.space_group_name_H-M   'P 1'
#
loop_
_entity.id
_entity.type
_entity.pdbx_description
1 polymer ?
#
loop_
_entity_poly.entity_id
_entity_poly.type
_entity_poly.pdbx_seq_one_letter_code
_entity_poly.pdbx_strand_id
1 'polypeptide(L)'
;MSAADMAQTIQTLALNVRLSCQLLDVPESSYYERINRHPSKTQLRRQYLSLKISQLFNANRGIYGAPKIHHLLLKQGEKVGLKLVQKLMKQLLRLFVFDLNASILLTLL
;
A
#
# COMPACT_ATOMS: atom_id res chain seq x y z
N MET A 1 5.73 -8.10 -14.59
CA MET A 1 5.56 -8.81 -13.30
C MET A 1 5.97 -7.93 -12.13
N SER A 2 5.19 -8.01 -11.05
CA SER A 2 5.44 -7.37 -9.76
C SER A 2 6.63 -8.03 -9.03
N ALA A 3 7.32 -7.28 -8.17
CA ALA A 3 8.38 -7.86 -7.32
C ALA A 3 7.84 -8.94 -6.35
N ALA A 4 6.55 -8.86 -6.00
CA ALA A 4 5.85 -9.87 -5.22
C ALA A 4 5.80 -11.22 -5.94
N ASP A 5 5.58 -11.21 -7.27
CA ASP A 5 5.50 -12.42 -8.08
C ASP A 5 6.84 -13.17 -8.06
N MET A 6 7.98 -12.44 -8.15
CA MET A 6 9.32 -13.05 -8.09
C MET A 6 9.61 -13.68 -6.72
N ALA A 7 9.26 -13.01 -5.62
CA ALA A 7 9.45 -13.56 -4.28
C ALA A 7 8.59 -14.81 -4.05
N GLN A 8 7.36 -14.81 -4.57
CA GLN A 8 6.45 -15.95 -4.52
C GLN A 8 7.03 -17.15 -5.28
N THR A 9 7.59 -16.96 -6.48
CA THR A 9 8.21 -18.03 -7.28
C THR A 9 9.43 -18.65 -6.59
N ILE A 10 10.31 -17.84 -5.99
CA ILE A 10 11.50 -18.32 -5.26
C ILE A 10 11.07 -19.17 -4.05
N GLN A 11 10.06 -18.71 -3.31
CA GLN A 11 9.55 -19.43 -2.13
C GLN A 11 8.83 -20.74 -2.49
N THR A 12 8.10 -20.76 -3.61
CA THR A 12 7.23 -21.91 -4.00
C THR A 12 8.02 -23.05 -4.63
N LEU A 13 9.09 -22.75 -5.39
CA LEU A 13 9.86 -23.75 -6.13
C LEU A 13 11.24 -24.04 -5.48
N ALA A 14 11.57 -23.38 -4.36
CA ALA A 14 12.88 -23.44 -3.71
C ALA A 14 14.06 -23.23 -4.69
N LEU A 15 13.84 -22.40 -5.72
CA LEU A 15 14.82 -22.16 -6.78
C LEU A 15 15.82 -21.08 -6.37
N ASN A 16 17.06 -21.23 -6.85
CA ASN A 16 18.09 -20.21 -6.73
C ASN A 16 17.66 -18.94 -7.50
N VAL A 17 17.80 -17.76 -6.88
CA VAL A 17 17.48 -16.43 -7.44
C VAL A 17 17.98 -16.27 -8.87
N ARG A 18 19.19 -16.77 -9.16
CA ARG A 18 19.81 -16.73 -10.49
C ARG A 18 19.00 -17.47 -11.55
N LEU A 19 18.56 -18.69 -11.25
CA LEU A 19 17.76 -19.50 -12.17
C LEU A 19 16.37 -18.88 -12.37
N SER A 20 15.77 -18.34 -11.31
CA SER A 20 14.50 -17.63 -11.40
C SER A 20 14.61 -16.37 -12.27
N CYS A 21 15.68 -15.59 -12.13
CA CYS A 21 15.95 -14.42 -12.97
C CYS A 21 16.15 -14.80 -14.44
N GLN A 22 16.87 -15.88 -14.73
CA GLN A 22 17.05 -16.40 -16.10
C GLN A 22 15.74 -16.87 -16.73
N LEU A 23 14.91 -17.62 -15.99
CA LEU A 23 13.62 -18.13 -16.48
C LEU A 23 12.65 -16.99 -16.83
N LEU A 24 12.71 -15.89 -16.07
CA LEU A 24 11.84 -14.74 -16.23
C LEU A 24 12.40 -13.67 -17.18
N ASP A 25 13.58 -13.90 -17.75
CA ASP A 25 14.32 -12.95 -18.59
C ASP A 25 14.51 -11.57 -17.91
N VAL A 26 14.85 -11.59 -16.61
CA VAL A 26 15.10 -10.40 -15.79
C VAL A 26 16.54 -10.37 -15.33
N PRO A 27 17.25 -9.23 -15.42
CA PRO A 27 18.60 -9.09 -14.86
C PRO A 27 18.62 -9.33 -13.35
N GLU A 28 19.59 -10.11 -12.87
CA GLU A 28 19.81 -10.36 -11.43
C GLU A 28 19.99 -9.05 -10.62
N SER A 29 20.64 -8.04 -11.21
CA SER A 29 20.80 -6.72 -10.61
C SER A 29 19.46 -6.06 -10.29
N SER A 30 18.46 -6.22 -11.16
CA SER A 30 17.12 -5.66 -10.94
C SER A 30 16.41 -6.33 -9.75
N TYR A 31 16.68 -7.61 -9.49
CA TYR A 31 16.17 -8.31 -8.32
C TYR A 31 16.73 -7.69 -7.03
N TYR A 32 18.06 -7.57 -6.93
CA TYR A 32 18.70 -7.03 -5.74
C TYR A 32 18.41 -5.53 -5.54
N GLU A 33 18.30 -4.75 -6.62
CA GLU A 33 17.87 -3.36 -6.53
C GLU A 33 16.46 -3.20 -5.97
N ARG A 34 15.54 -4.11 -6.30
CA ARG A 34 14.16 -4.07 -5.83
C ARG A 34 14.06 -4.51 -4.38
N ILE A 35 14.75 -5.59 -4.00
CA ILE A 35 14.67 -6.13 -2.63
C ILE A 35 15.39 -5.26 -1.61
N ASN A 36 16.47 -4.60 -2.01
CA ASN A 36 17.20 -3.66 -1.15
C ASN A 36 16.63 -2.24 -1.18
N ARG A 37 15.52 -2.00 -1.92
CA ARG A 37 14.91 -0.68 -2.00
C ARG A 37 14.14 -0.36 -0.73
N HIS A 38 14.78 0.39 0.16
CA HIS A 38 14.10 0.92 1.33
C HIS A 38 13.16 2.08 0.97
N PRO A 39 11.96 2.14 1.57
CA PRO A 39 11.04 3.26 1.34
C PRO A 39 11.65 4.56 1.87
N SER A 40 11.58 5.62 1.07
CA SER A 40 12.02 6.95 1.51
C SER A 40 11.15 7.47 2.67
N LYS A 41 11.67 8.43 3.45
CA LYS A 41 10.92 9.10 4.53
C LYS A 41 9.56 9.65 4.04
N THR A 42 9.54 10.22 2.83
CA THR A 42 8.31 10.71 2.18
C THR A 42 7.32 9.60 1.86
N GLN A 43 7.82 8.44 1.41
CA GLN A 43 6.99 7.27 1.11
C GLN A 43 6.39 6.68 2.38
N LEU A 44 7.18 6.54 3.45
CA LEU A 44 6.70 6.12 4.76
C LEU A 44 5.61 7.08 5.29
N ARG A 45 5.83 8.40 5.21
CA ARG A 45 4.82 9.39 5.60
C ARG A 45 3.52 9.24 4.80
N ARG A 46 3.61 8.98 3.49
CA ARG A 46 2.42 8.77 2.66
C ARG A 46 1.69 7.48 3.02
N GLN A 47 2.40 6.39 3.27
CA GLN A 47 1.80 5.12 3.74
C GLN A 47 1.07 5.33 5.06
N TYR A 48 1.70 6.02 6.02
CA TYR A 48 1.08 6.39 7.29
C TYR A 48 -0.21 7.21 7.11
N LEU A 49 -0.15 8.27 6.29
CA LEU A 49 -1.33 9.09 6.00
C LEU A 49 -2.44 8.29 5.31
N SER A 50 -2.09 7.39 4.39
CA SER A 50 -3.05 6.49 3.73
C SER A 50 -3.77 5.59 4.73
N LEU A 51 -3.06 5.02 5.70
CA LEU A 51 -3.67 4.21 6.76
C LEU A 51 -4.64 5.03 7.62
N LYS A 52 -4.23 6.22 8.06
CA LYS A 52 -5.12 7.14 8.81
C LYS A 52 -6.36 7.54 8.02
N ILE A 53 -6.20 7.88 6.75
CA ILE A 53 -7.31 8.20 5.85
C ILE A 53 -8.28 7.03 5.75
N SER A 54 -7.76 5.80 5.58
CA SER A 54 -8.58 4.58 5.51
C SER A 54 -9.36 4.34 6.80
N GLN A 55 -8.71 4.47 7.96
CA GLN A 55 -9.36 4.34 9.27
C GLN A 55 -10.48 5.38 9.45
N LEU A 56 -10.21 6.65 9.15
CA LEU A 56 -11.22 7.73 9.25
C LEU A 56 -12.37 7.52 8.26
N PHE A 57 -12.08 7.05 7.06
CA PHE A 57 -13.09 6.75 6.06
C PHE A 57 -14.01 5.61 6.52
N ASN A 58 -13.43 4.50 6.98
CA ASN A 58 -14.18 3.32 7.46
C ASN A 58 -14.97 3.62 8.75
N ALA A 59 -14.38 4.36 9.69
CA ALA A 59 -15.07 4.78 10.92
C ALA A 59 -16.33 5.63 10.64
N ASN A 60 -16.33 6.37 9.52
CA ASN A 60 -17.45 7.19 9.09
C ASN A 60 -18.28 6.52 7.97
N ARG A 61 -18.22 5.18 7.86
CA ARG A 61 -18.98 4.36 6.89
C ARG A 61 -18.80 4.78 5.43
N GLY A 62 -17.66 5.38 5.10
CA GLY A 62 -17.34 5.88 3.77
C GLY A 62 -18.10 7.13 3.32
N ILE A 63 -18.82 7.80 4.23
CA ILE A 63 -19.62 8.99 3.90
C ILE A 63 -18.72 10.22 3.72
N TYR A 64 -17.58 10.27 4.40
CA TYR A 64 -16.74 11.46 4.45
C TYR A 64 -15.80 11.54 3.24
N GLY A 65 -15.98 12.58 2.45
CA GLY A 65 -15.09 12.94 1.35
C GLY A 65 -13.79 13.62 1.82
N ALA A 66 -12.91 13.89 0.85
CA ALA A 66 -11.59 14.48 1.10
C ALA A 66 -11.58 15.78 1.93
N PRO A 67 -12.52 16.74 1.76
CA PRO A 67 -12.54 17.94 2.60
C PRO A 67 -12.77 17.63 4.09
N LYS A 68 -13.74 16.75 4.39
CA LYS A 68 -14.06 16.38 5.78
C LYS A 68 -12.94 15.58 6.43
N ILE A 69 -12.36 14.63 5.70
CA ILE A 69 -11.20 13.86 6.18
C ILE A 69 -9.99 14.78 6.41
N HIS A 70 -9.75 15.75 5.52
CA HIS A 70 -8.69 16.74 5.70
C HIS A 70 -8.86 17.54 6.98
N HIS A 71 -10.07 18.02 7.28
CA HIS A 71 -10.36 18.70 8.55
C HIS A 71 -10.13 17.80 9.77
N LEU A 72 -10.50 16.53 9.72
CA LEU A 72 -10.25 15.58 10.82
C LEU A 72 -8.75 15.33 11.03
N LEU A 73 -7.99 15.18 9.94
CA LEU A 73 -6.53 15.03 10.02
C LEU A 73 -5.88 16.27 10.64
N LEU A 74 -6.30 17.48 10.26
CA LEU A 74 -5.82 18.72 10.89
C LEU A 74 -6.17 18.77 12.39
N LYS A 75 -7.39 18.36 12.76
CA LYS A 75 -7.81 18.28 14.18
C LYS A 75 -6.98 17.27 14.99
N GLN A 76 -6.48 16.22 14.33
CA GLN A 76 -5.56 15.24 14.91
C GLN A 76 -4.08 15.70 14.91
N GLY A 77 -3.80 16.94 14.48
CA GLY A 77 -2.45 17.51 14.45
C GLY A 77 -1.64 17.18 13.20
N GLU A 78 -2.23 16.53 12.19
CA GLU A 78 -1.52 16.18 10.97
C GLU A 78 -1.36 17.38 10.04
N LYS A 79 -0.11 17.74 9.73
CA LYS A 79 0.19 18.77 8.72
C LYS A 79 0.12 18.15 7.32
N VAL A 80 -1.04 18.25 6.68
CA VAL A 80 -1.28 17.72 5.32
C VAL A 80 -2.10 18.69 4.49
N GLY A 81 -1.78 18.81 3.21
CA GLY A 81 -2.55 19.63 2.25
C GLY A 81 -3.71 18.85 1.62
N LEU A 82 -4.80 19.54 1.31
CA LEU A 82 -6.01 18.93 0.73
C LEU A 82 -5.74 18.17 -0.58
N LYS A 83 -4.89 18.70 -1.47
CA LYS A 83 -4.52 18.03 -2.73
C LYS A 83 -3.86 16.66 -2.50
N LEU A 84 -3.05 16.54 -1.44
CA LEU A 84 -2.44 15.25 -1.09
C LEU A 84 -3.49 14.27 -0.57
N VAL A 85 -4.40 14.72 0.29
CA VAL A 85 -5.52 13.88 0.77
C VAL A 85 -6.37 13.39 -0.39
N GLN A 86 -6.75 14.26 -1.32
CA GLN A 86 -7.50 13.88 -2.53
C GLN A 86 -6.76 12.83 -3.36
N LYS A 87 -5.45 13.01 -3.58
CA LYS A 87 -4.63 12.06 -4.32
C LYS A 87 -4.56 10.71 -3.62
N LEU A 88 -4.31 10.69 -2.31
CA LEU A 88 -4.24 9.46 -1.52
C LEU A 88 -5.59 8.76 -1.48
N MET A 89 -6.70 9.48 -1.28
CA MET A 89 -8.05 8.91 -1.34
C MET A 89 -8.34 8.30 -2.72
N LYS A 90 -7.97 8.96 -3.82
CA LYS A 90 -8.14 8.40 -5.17
C LYS A 90 -7.31 7.14 -5.38
N GLN A 91 -6.09 7.10 -4.85
CA GLN A 91 -5.25 5.91 -4.89
C GLN A 91 -5.85 4.78 -4.07
N LEU A 92 -6.35 5.09 -2.87
CA LEU A 92 -7.00 4.12 -2.01
C LEU A 92 -8.30 3.58 -2.62
N LEU A 93 -9.14 4.41 -3.22
CA LEU A 93 -10.38 3.96 -3.90
C LEU A 93 -10.11 2.99 -5.05
N ARG A 94 -8.94 3.09 -5.71
CA ARG A 94 -8.48 2.10 -6.69
C ARG A 94 -8.08 0.76 -6.05
N LEU A 95 -7.64 0.79 -4.80
CA LEU A 95 -7.12 -0.37 -4.06
C LEU A 95 -8.16 -0.99 -3.10
N PHE A 96 -9.17 -0.24 -2.67
CA PHE A 96 -10.19 -0.63 -1.69
C PHE A 96 -11.10 -1.79 -2.12
N VAL A 97 -11.09 -2.17 -3.40
CA VAL A 97 -11.82 -3.37 -3.88
C VAL A 97 -11.23 -4.66 -3.26
N PHE A 98 -10.00 -4.63 -2.74
CA PHE A 98 -9.34 -5.82 -2.16
C PHE A 98 -9.45 -5.99 -0.63
N ASP A 99 -9.69 -4.92 0.14
CA ASP A 99 -9.58 -4.98 1.62
C ASP A 99 -10.89 -5.33 2.36
N LEU A 100 -12.06 -5.24 1.72
CA LEU A 100 -13.34 -5.57 2.41
C LEU A 100 -13.44 -7.03 2.84
N ASN A 101 -12.68 -7.96 2.24
CA ASN A 101 -12.67 -9.37 2.63
C ASN A 101 -11.89 -9.66 3.92
N ALA A 102 -10.94 -8.79 4.31
CA ALA A 102 -10.09 -9.05 5.49
C ALA A 102 -10.73 -8.62 6.82
N SER A 103 -11.59 -7.59 6.81
CA SER A 103 -12.28 -7.12 8.04
C SER A 103 -13.52 -7.95 8.39
N ILE A 104 -14.18 -8.58 7.41
CA ILE A 104 -15.34 -9.45 7.67
C ILE A 104 -14.89 -10.74 8.40
N LEU A 105 -13.71 -11.27 8.11
CA LEU A 105 -13.20 -12.53 8.66
C LEU A 105 -12.79 -12.44 10.15
N LEU A 106 -12.40 -11.27 10.65
CA LEU A 106 -12.01 -11.08 12.05
C LEU A 106 -13.18 -10.73 12.98
N THR A 107 -14.35 -10.41 12.42
CA THR A 107 -15.55 -10.06 13.21
C THR A 107 -16.54 -11.24 13.34
N LEU A 108 -16.26 -12.35 12.64
CA LEU A 108 -17.10 -13.56 12.58
C LEU A 108 -16.44 -14.80 13.22
N LEU A 109 -15.41 -14.60 14.06
CA LEU A 109 -14.73 -15.63 14.85
C LEU A 109 -14.64 -15.16 16.30
#